data_AF-A0A224YKI0-F1
#
_entry.id   AF-A0A224YKI0-F1
#
_cell.length_a   1.000
_cell.length_b   1.000
_cell.length_c   1.000
_cell.angle_alpha   90.00
_cell.angle_beta   90.00
_cell.angle_gamma   90.00
#
_symmetry.space_group_name_H-M   'P 1'
#
loop_
_entity.id
_entity.type
_entity.pdbx_description
1 polymer ?
#
loop_
_entity_poly.entity_id
_entity_poly.type
_entity_poly.pdbx_seq_one_letter_code
_entity_poly.pdbx_strand_id
1 'polypeptide(L)'
;MSMRDDIKKRLHCSHLGMESCLRRARECVYWPRMNAEIKDYIGTCETCQAHGNRQQKETLMPHPTPDRPWERVGIGLMELQGKHFLIVVGYFSGFWEIDQLQSTTGTAVIRN
;
A
#
# COMPACT_ATOMS: atom_id res chain seq x y z
N MET A 1 -30.06 2.55 28.75
CA MET A 1 -29.26 2.64 27.52
C MET A 1 -30.03 3.44 26.49
N SER A 2 -29.44 4.51 25.97
CA SER A 2 -30.10 5.35 24.96
C SER A 2 -30.19 4.60 23.63
N MET A 3 -31.32 4.71 22.92
CA MET A 3 -31.53 4.11 21.60
C MET A 3 -30.40 4.45 20.60
N ARG A 4 -29.75 5.60 20.78
CA ARG A 4 -28.62 6.06 19.94
C ARG A 4 -27.39 5.16 20.07
N ASP A 5 -27.10 4.64 21.26
CA ASP A 5 -25.92 3.79 21.48
C ASP A 5 -26.06 2.44 20.78
N ASP A 6 -27.25 1.86 20.84
CA ASP A 6 -27.56 0.62 20.12
C ASP A 6 -27.47 0.82 18.60
N ILE A 7 -28.01 1.93 18.09
CA ILE A 7 -27.93 2.28 16.66
C ILE A 7 -26.46 2.41 16.22
N LYS A 8 -25.62 3.14 16.96
CA LYS A 8 -24.18 3.28 16.64
C LYS A 8 -23.48 1.92 16.58
N LYS A 9 -23.76 1.06 17.57
CA LYS A 9 -23.21 -0.31 17.62
C LYS A 9 -23.64 -1.14 16.40
N ARG A 10 -24.92 -1.08 16.01
CA ARG A 10 -25.44 -1.81 14.84
C ARG A 10 -24.94 -1.27 13.51
N LEU A 11 -24.75 0.04 13.38
CA LEU A 11 -24.19 0.65 12.17
C LEU A 11 -22.73 0.24 11.93
N HIS A 12 -21.97 0.02 13.00
CA HIS A 12 -20.54 -0.29 12.94
C HIS A 12 -20.19 -1.77 13.13
N CYS A 13 -21.16 -2.67 13.30
CA CYS A 13 -20.90 -4.07 13.65
C CYS A 13 -20.02 -4.83 12.65
N SER A 14 -20.00 -4.41 11.39
CA SER A 14 -19.19 -4.98 10.32
C SER A 14 -17.89 -4.20 10.04
N HIS A 15 -17.50 -3.26 10.90
CA HIS A 15 -16.30 -2.43 10.75
C HIS A 15 -16.16 -1.75 9.38
N LEU A 16 -17.29 -1.41 8.76
CA LEU A 16 -17.30 -0.66 7.52
C LEU A 16 -16.69 0.74 7.73
N GLY A 17 -16.13 1.28 6.64
CA GLY A 17 -15.58 2.63 6.65
C GLY A 17 -16.61 3.68 7.10
N MET A 18 -16.09 4.79 7.64
CA MET A 18 -16.87 5.89 8.22
C MET A 18 -18.02 6.36 7.32
N GLU A 19 -17.74 6.60 6.03
CA GLU A 19 -18.77 7.06 5.09
C GLU A 19 -19.85 6.01 4.80
N SER A 20 -19.51 4.72 4.81
CA SER A 20 -20.48 3.64 4.65
C SER A 20 -21.45 3.57 5.84
N CYS A 21 -20.93 3.71 7.07
CA CYS A 21 -21.76 3.78 8.27
C CYS A 21 -22.66 5.02 8.27
N LEU A 22 -22.13 6.19 7.87
CA LEU A 22 -22.89 7.43 7.79
C LEU A 22 -23.99 7.37 6.73
N ARG A 23 -23.71 6.80 5.55
CA ARG A 23 -24.71 6.60 4.50
C ARG A 23 -25.87 5.75 4.98
N ARG A 24 -25.58 4.61 5.61
CA ARG A 24 -26.62 3.72 6.17
C ARG A 24 -27.42 4.39 7.29
N ALA A 25 -26.78 5.20 8.13
CA ALA A 25 -27.49 5.96 9.17
C ALA A 25 -28.51 6.92 8.56
N ARG A 26 -28.10 7.68 7.53
CA ARG A 26 -28.94 8.67 6.84
C ARG A 26 -30.15 8.06 6.13
N GLU A 27 -30.10 6.76 5.82
CA GLU A 27 -31.21 6.02 5.18
C GLU A 27 -32.31 5.60 6.18
N CYS A 28 -32.03 5.53 7.50
CA CYS A 28 -32.95 4.88 8.45
C CYS A 28 -33.21 5.66 9.74
N VAL A 29 -32.35 6.61 10.12
CA VAL A 29 -32.40 7.26 11.44
C VAL A 29 -31.95 8.73 11.35
N TYR A 30 -32.42 9.54 12.30
CA TYR A 30 -32.02 10.94 12.41
C TYR A 30 -32.02 11.41 13.86
N TRP A 31 -31.00 12.18 14.24
CA TRP A 31 -30.99 13.02 15.44
C TRP A 31 -29.98 14.17 15.29
N PRO A 32 -30.13 15.26 16.07
CA PRO A 32 -29.15 16.34 16.08
C PRO A 32 -27.75 15.81 16.40
N ARG A 33 -26.74 16.24 15.63
CA ARG A 33 -25.33 15.80 15.75
C ARG A 33 -25.06 14.31 15.46
N MET A 34 -26.00 13.58 14.86
CA MET A 34 -25.84 12.16 14.49
C MET A 34 -24.51 11.85 13.78
N ASN A 35 -24.15 12.63 12.76
CA ASN A 35 -22.90 12.41 12.04
C ASN A 35 -21.69 12.52 12.96
N ALA A 36 -21.64 13.52 13.85
CA ALA A 36 -20.54 13.70 14.79
C ALA A 36 -20.46 12.53 15.78
N GLU A 37 -21.59 12.15 16.39
CA GLU A 37 -21.62 11.03 17.34
C GLU A 37 -21.22 9.69 16.71
N ILE A 38 -21.60 9.42 15.45
CA ILE A 38 -21.18 8.22 14.72
C ILE A 38 -19.68 8.27 14.41
N LYS A 39 -19.17 9.41 13.95
CA LYS A 39 -17.74 9.59 13.69
C LYS A 39 -16.90 9.38 14.94
N ASP A 40 -17.32 9.93 16.07
CA ASP A 40 -16.61 9.76 17.35
C ASP A 40 -16.61 8.28 17.78
N TYR A 41 -17.76 7.60 17.70
CA TYR A 41 -17.87 6.17 18.04
C TYR A 41 -16.98 5.28 17.17
N ILE A 42 -16.94 5.51 15.85
CA ILE A 42 -16.06 4.78 14.93
C ILE A 42 -14.60 5.15 15.18
N GLY A 43 -14.32 6.42 15.47
CA GLY A 43 -12.98 6.94 15.77
C GLY A 43 -12.35 6.31 17.00
N THR A 44 -13.15 5.82 17.96
CA THR A 44 -12.68 5.08 19.14
C THR A 44 -12.61 3.56 18.94
N CYS A 45 -12.90 3.03 17.76
CA CYS A 45 -12.86 1.58 17.52
C CYS A 45 -11.41 1.07 17.38
N GLU A 46 -10.97 0.23 18.31
CA GLU A 46 -9.63 -0.39 18.31
C GLU A 46 -9.31 -1.16 17.03
N THR A 47 -10.26 -1.99 16.55
CA THR A 47 -10.09 -2.78 15.33
C THR A 47 -9.83 -1.88 14.11
N CYS A 48 -10.61 -0.81 13.97
CA CYS A 48 -10.47 0.13 12.86
C CYS A 48 -9.21 1.00 13.00
N GLN A 49 -8.78 1.31 14.22
CA GLN A 49 -7.50 1.99 14.42
C GLN A 49 -6.32 1.06 14.05
N ALA A 50 -6.36 -0.21 14.45
CA ALA A 50 -5.28 -1.16 14.18
C ALA A 50 -5.13 -1.51 12.69
N HIS A 51 -6.25 -1.64 11.97
CA HIS A 51 -6.28 -2.15 10.59
C HIS A 51 -6.70 -1.10 9.54
N GLY A 52 -7.02 0.12 9.97
CA GLY A 52 -7.40 1.19 9.04
C GLY A 52 -6.25 1.58 8.12
N ASN A 53 -6.58 2.10 6.93
CA ASN A 53 -5.62 2.67 6.01
C ASN A 53 -4.94 3.89 6.66
N ARG A 54 -3.82 3.64 7.35
CA ARG A 54 -3.06 4.66 8.09
C ARG A 54 -1.90 5.24 7.29
N GLN A 55 -1.47 4.58 6.22
CA GLN A 55 -0.29 4.98 5.49
C GLN A 55 -0.67 5.50 4.11
N GLN A 56 -0.73 6.83 3.99
CA GLN A 56 -0.47 7.45 2.70
C GLN A 56 0.91 6.95 2.26
N LYS A 57 1.00 6.33 1.08
CA LYS A 57 2.29 5.94 0.52
C LYS A 57 3.16 7.19 0.47
N GLU A 58 4.36 7.11 1.04
CA GLU A 58 5.32 8.19 0.98
C GLU A 58 5.52 8.61 -0.48
N THR A 59 5.66 9.92 -0.71
CA THR A 59 5.91 10.43 -2.06
C THR A 59 7.21 9.82 -2.57
N LEU A 60 7.13 9.11 -3.70
CA LEU A 60 8.33 8.56 -4.34
C LEU A 60 9.27 9.72 -4.68
N MET A 61 10.50 9.65 -4.17
CA MET A 61 11.56 10.61 -4.51
C MET A 61 12.38 10.05 -5.68
N PRO A 62 12.20 10.55 -6.91
CA PRO A 62 12.99 10.10 -8.04
C PRO A 62 14.44 10.55 -7.88
N HIS A 63 15.35 9.72 -8.37
CA HIS A 63 16.75 10.11 -8.50
C HIS A 63 16.95 10.97 -9.76
N PRO A 64 17.96 11.86 -9.77
CA PRO A 64 18.35 12.54 -11.00
C PRO A 64 18.77 11.52 -12.07
N THR A 65 18.39 11.79 -13.31
CA THR A 65 18.87 11.03 -14.47
C THR A 65 20.37 11.29 -14.64
N PRO A 66 21.20 10.26 -14.88
CA PRO A 66 22.62 10.45 -15.17
C PRO A 66 22.84 11.25 -16.46
N ASP A 67 24.03 11.81 -16.65
CA ASP A 67 24.37 12.58 -17.85
C ASP A 67 24.99 11.72 -18.96
N ARG A 68 25.48 10.53 -18.60
CA ARG A 68 26.15 9.60 -19.55
C ARG A 68 25.55 8.19 -19.51
N PRO A 69 25.54 7.48 -20.65
CA PRO A 69 25.25 6.04 -20.67
C PRO A 69 26.13 5.29 -19.67
N TRP A 70 25.55 4.30 -18.99
CA TRP A 70 26.23 3.43 -18.02
C TRP A 70 26.83 4.11 -16.77
N GLU A 71 26.63 5.41 -16.58
CA GLU A 71 27.07 6.13 -15.37
C GLU A 71 26.37 5.63 -14.10
N ARG A 72 25.11 5.25 -14.23
CA ARG A 72 24.34 4.58 -13.18
C ARG A 72 23.57 3.41 -13.75
N VAL A 73 23.67 2.27 -13.08
CA VAL A 73 22.97 1.04 -13.43
C VAL A 73 22.12 0.56 -12.25
N GLY A 74 20.97 -0.03 -12.56
CA GLY A 74 20.21 -0.86 -11.64
C GLY A 74 20.46 -2.32 -11.98
N ILE A 75 20.74 -3.13 -10.97
CA ILE A 75 20.98 -4.56 -11.13
C ILE A 75 19.93 -5.29 -10.31
N GLY A 76 19.30 -6.29 -10.92
CA GLY A 76 18.28 -7.12 -10.28
C GLY A 76 18.44 -8.59 -10.64
N LEU A 77 17.96 -9.46 -9.77
CA LEU A 77 17.83 -10.89 -10.04
C LEU A 77 16.38 -11.23 -10.35
N MET A 78 16.18 -12.03 -11.37
CA MET A 78 14.88 -12.57 -11.77
C MET A 78 14.94 -14.09 -11.84
N GLU A 79 13.86 -14.74 -11.45
CA GLU A 79 13.64 -16.16 -11.71
C GLU A 79 12.48 -16.34 -12.69
N LEU A 80 12.71 -17.15 -13.72
CA LEU A 80 11.67 -17.52 -14.68
C LEU A 80 11.86 -18.99 -15.07
N GLN A 81 10.81 -19.80 -14.86
CA GLN A 81 10.81 -21.23 -15.19
C GLN A 81 11.98 -22.01 -14.54
N GLY A 82 12.32 -21.69 -13.29
CA GLY A 82 13.42 -22.33 -12.56
C GLY A 82 14.82 -21.96 -13.05
N LYS A 83 14.95 -20.95 -13.93
CA LYS A 83 16.22 -20.37 -14.35
C LYS A 83 16.39 -19.00 -13.72
N HIS A 84 17.63 -18.69 -13.34
CA HIS A 84 17.98 -17.40 -12.77
C HIS A 84 18.60 -16.48 -13.82
N PHE A 85 18.29 -15.21 -13.74
CA PHE A 85 18.76 -14.18 -14.66
C PHE A 85 19.26 -12.97 -13.88
N LEU A 86 20.36 -12.39 -14.35
CA LEU A 86 20.83 -11.08 -13.97
C LEU A 86 20.28 -10.07 -14.97
N ILE A 87 19.62 -9.03 -14.50
CA ILE A 87 19.13 -7.93 -15.32
C ILE A 87 19.93 -6.69 -14.94
N VAL A 88 20.57 -6.07 -15.92
CA VAL A 88 21.29 -4.80 -15.75
C VAL A 88 20.57 -3.74 -16.58
N VAL A 89 20.22 -2.61 -15.97
CA VAL A 89 19.50 -1.51 -16.63
C VAL A 89 20.29 -0.22 -16.47
N GLY A 90 20.67 0.42 -17.59
CA GLY A 90 21.28 1.74 -17.61
C GLY A 90 20.24 2.85 -17.37
N TYR A 91 20.46 3.71 -16.38
CA TYR A 91 19.47 4.72 -15.97
C TYR A 91 19.40 5.93 -16.91
N PHE A 92 20.40 6.12 -17.79
CA PHE A 92 20.41 7.19 -18.78
C PHE A 92 19.32 7.00 -19.86
N SER A 93 19.26 5.80 -20.46
CA SER A 93 18.36 5.49 -21.58
C SER A 93 17.28 4.45 -21.25
N GLY A 94 17.39 3.76 -20.11
CA GLY A 94 16.57 2.59 -19.81
C GLY A 94 16.96 1.33 -20.61
N PHE A 95 18.09 1.36 -21.33
CA PHE A 95 18.61 0.19 -22.03
C PHE A 95 18.99 -0.91 -21.04
N TRP A 96 18.70 -2.15 -21.38
CA TRP A 96 18.88 -3.28 -20.48
C TRP A 96 19.60 -4.45 -21.14
N GLU A 97 20.35 -5.19 -20.33
CA GLU A 97 21.04 -6.42 -20.67
C GLU A 97 20.60 -7.52 -19.70
N ILE A 98 20.52 -8.76 -20.21
CA ILE A 98 20.08 -9.92 -19.44
C ILE A 98 21.05 -11.08 -19.68
N ASP A 99 21.56 -11.61 -18.57
CA ASP A 99 22.44 -12.79 -18.58
C ASP A 99 21.84 -13.90 -17.73
N GLN A 100 21.89 -15.13 -18.24
CA GLN A 100 21.43 -16.28 -17.47
C GLN A 100 22.52 -16.69 -16.46
N LEU A 101 22.13 -16.84 -15.20
CA LEU A 101 22.99 -17.30 -14.12
C LEU A 101 22.77 -18.78 -13.81
N GLN A 102 23.84 -19.47 -13.45
CA GLN A 102 23.78 -20.84 -12.93
C GLN A 102 23.33 -20.88 -11.45
N SER A 103 23.46 -19.76 -10.74
CA SER A 103 23.15 -19.61 -9.32
C SER A 103 23.00 -18.12 -8.95
N THR A 104 22.27 -17.81 -7.87
CA THR A 104 22.11 -16.45 -7.33
C THR A 104 23.19 -16.05 -6.32
N THR A 105 24.22 -16.87 -6.13
CA THR A 105 25.35 -16.53 -5.23
C THR A 105 26.10 -15.30 -5.72
N GLY A 106 26.67 -14.53 -4.78
CA GLY A 106 27.48 -13.35 -5.12
C GLY A 106 28.63 -13.67 -6.08
N THR A 107 29.26 -14.85 -5.93
CA THR A 107 30.31 -15.31 -6.84
C THR A 107 29.81 -15.48 -8.28
N ALA A 108 28.59 -16.00 -8.47
CA ALA A 108 28.01 -16.17 -9.80
C ALA A 108 27.64 -14.83 -10.43
N VAL A 109 27.20 -13.85 -9.63
CA VAL A 109 26.91 -12.48 -10.10
C VAL A 109 28.20 -11.73 -10.46
N ILE A 110 29.27 -11.86 -9.66
CA ILE A 110 30.53 -11.14 -9.88
C ILE A 110 31.32 -11.69 -11.08
N ARG A 111 31.22 -13.00 -11.35
CA ARG A 111 31.98 -13.69 -12.42
C ARG A 111 31.22 -13.79 -13.74
N ASN A 112 30.05 -13.18 -13.83
CA ASN A 112 29.29 -13.11 -15.07
C ASN A 112 30.04 -12.28 -16.12
#